data_AF-T0J268-F1
#
_entry.id   AF-T0J268-F1
#
_cell.length_a   1.000
_cell.length_b   1.000
_cell.length_c   1.000
_cell.angle_alpha   90.00
_cell.angle_beta   90.00
_cell.angle_gamma   90.00
#
_symmetry.space_group_name_H-M   'P 1'
#
loop_
_entity.id
_entity.type
_entity.pdbx_description
1 polymer ?
#
loop_
_entity_poly.entity_id
_entity_poly.type
_entity_poly.pdbx_seq_one_letter_code
_entity_poly.pdbx_strand_id
1 'polypeptide(L)'
;MPNRIPLDPALRAGFDETSNDQRSKAELDAWWDHPFGRTRPDGRIDVRCLNGGAHDRSSALGVADSYDEACALAEEKQANWVRQREQPIPSCRDGKIIMVRQPQRPDEQEVILGEYQPEQESSGA
;
A
#
# COMPACT_ATOMS: atom_id res chain seq x y z
N MET A 1 -10.88 10.91 16.93
CA MET A 1 -9.76 10.18 17.55
C MET A 1 -9.22 9.24 16.52
N PRO A 2 -7.89 9.13 16.36
CA PRO A 2 -7.33 8.24 15.38
C PRO A 2 -7.70 6.79 15.67
N ASN A 3 -7.79 5.98 14.62
CA ASN A 3 -8.02 4.55 14.76
C ASN A 3 -6.87 3.92 15.56
N ARG A 4 -7.20 3.14 16.58
CA ARG A 4 -6.20 2.45 17.38
C ARG A 4 -5.59 1.31 16.58
N ILE A 5 -4.25 1.24 16.58
CA ILE A 5 -3.50 0.16 15.96
C ILE A 5 -3.05 -0.86 17.00
N PRO A 6 -2.93 -2.16 16.66
CA PRO A 6 -2.29 -3.14 17.53
C PRO A 6 -0.84 -2.73 17.84
N LEU A 7 -0.44 -2.82 19.11
CA LEU A 7 0.94 -2.62 19.55
C LEU A 7 1.57 -3.97 19.86
N ASP A 8 2.73 -4.24 19.28
CA ASP A 8 3.46 -5.51 19.39
C ASP A 8 2.58 -6.75 19.15
N PRO A 9 1.82 -6.82 18.04
CA PRO A 9 1.00 -7.98 17.77
C PRO A 9 1.85 -9.24 17.57
N ALA A 10 1.30 -10.40 17.93
CA ALA A 10 1.93 -11.68 17.66
C ALA A 10 1.89 -11.99 16.15
N LEU A 11 2.97 -11.66 15.45
CA LEU A 11 3.15 -11.98 14.05
C LEU A 11 3.67 -13.42 13.89
N ARG A 12 3.32 -14.07 12.78
CA ARG A 12 3.88 -15.39 12.48
C ARG A 12 5.40 -15.31 12.26
N ALA A 13 6.07 -16.44 12.43
CA ALA A 13 7.48 -16.57 12.07
C ALA A 13 7.71 -16.21 10.59
N GLY A 14 8.79 -15.46 10.33
CA GLY A 14 9.16 -15.01 8.98
C GLY A 14 8.17 -14.03 8.35
N PHE A 15 7.35 -13.32 9.14
CA PHE A 15 6.36 -12.38 8.61
C PHE A 15 6.97 -11.33 7.68
N ASP A 16 8.12 -10.73 8.04
CA ASP A 16 8.83 -9.76 7.19
C ASP A 16 9.84 -10.40 6.23
N GLU A 17 9.90 -11.74 6.16
CA GLU A 17 10.80 -12.49 5.26
C GLU A 17 10.03 -13.11 4.08
N THR A 18 8.71 -13.09 4.12
CA THR A 18 7.85 -13.64 3.06
C THR A 18 7.54 -12.56 2.04
N SER A 19 7.53 -12.87 0.73
CA SER A 19 7.12 -11.88 -0.28
C SER A 19 5.61 -11.71 -0.36
N ASN A 20 5.14 -10.53 -0.78
CA ASN A 20 3.70 -10.22 -0.81
C ASN A 20 2.91 -11.22 -1.67
N ASP A 21 3.48 -11.65 -2.80
CA ASP A 21 2.88 -12.61 -3.73
C ASP A 21 2.84 -14.04 -3.19
N GLN A 22 3.64 -14.35 -2.16
CA GLN A 22 3.68 -15.66 -1.50
C GLN A 22 2.72 -15.76 -0.30
N ARG A 23 2.06 -14.65 0.07
CA ARG A 23 1.15 -14.64 1.23
C ARG A 23 -0.16 -15.33 0.88
N SER A 24 -0.71 -16.03 1.88
CA SER A 24 -2.05 -16.57 1.79
C SER A 24 -3.09 -15.44 1.77
N LYS A 25 -4.24 -15.70 1.16
CA LYS A 25 -5.38 -14.76 1.19
C LYS A 25 -5.77 -14.36 2.61
N ALA A 26 -5.81 -15.31 3.54
CA ALA A 26 -6.16 -15.04 4.94
C ALA A 26 -5.16 -14.10 5.63
N GLU A 27 -3.87 -14.18 5.28
CA GLU A 27 -2.85 -13.28 5.81
C GLU A 27 -2.99 -11.87 5.23
N LEU A 28 -3.26 -11.77 3.92
CA LEU A 28 -3.55 -10.49 3.28
C LEU A 28 -4.82 -9.87 3.88
N ASP A 29 -5.88 -10.64 4.11
CA ASP A 29 -7.11 -10.14 4.72
C ASP A 29 -6.90 -9.63 6.16
N ALA A 30 -5.99 -10.26 6.91
CA ALA A 30 -5.71 -9.88 8.29
C ALA A 30 -4.77 -8.66 8.42
N TRP A 31 -3.83 -8.50 7.48
CA TRP A 31 -2.72 -7.55 7.63
C TRP A 31 -2.65 -6.48 6.56
N TRP A 32 -3.24 -6.70 5.39
CA TRP A 32 -3.13 -5.77 4.27
C TRP A 32 -3.84 -4.46 4.60
N ASP A 33 -3.14 -3.33 4.47
CA ASP A 33 -3.64 -2.00 4.83
C ASP A 33 -4.08 -1.86 6.31
N HIS A 34 -3.66 -2.77 7.19
CA HIS A 34 -3.89 -2.71 8.63
C HIS A 34 -2.57 -2.36 9.34
N PRO A 35 -2.34 -1.09 9.72
CA PRO A 35 -1.11 -0.70 10.38
C PRO A 35 -0.99 -1.30 11.79
N PHE A 36 0.24 -1.50 12.23
CA PHE A 36 0.58 -1.97 13.57
C PHE A 36 1.85 -1.27 14.08
N GLY A 37 1.98 -1.17 15.40
CA GLY A 37 3.17 -0.66 16.07
C GLY A 37 4.10 -1.78 16.52
N ARG A 38 5.41 -1.53 16.47
CA ARG A 38 6.43 -2.32 17.17
C ARG A 38 7.21 -1.45 18.14
N THR A 39 7.23 -1.81 19.40
CA THR A 39 8.01 -1.11 20.41
C THR A 39 9.50 -1.38 20.19
N ARG A 40 10.27 -0.29 20.11
CA ARG A 40 11.72 -0.32 19.96
C ARG A 40 12.40 -0.43 21.33
N PRO A 41 13.68 -0.85 21.39
CA PRO A 41 14.43 -0.90 22.65
C PRO A 41 14.55 0.46 23.36
N ASP A 42 14.42 1.56 22.63
CA ASP A 42 14.45 2.94 23.17
C ASP A 42 13.07 3.45 23.63
N GLY A 43 12.03 2.61 23.59
CA GLY A 43 10.66 2.93 24.00
C GLY A 43 9.81 3.62 22.93
N ARG A 44 10.38 4.01 21.79
CA ARG A 44 9.62 4.56 20.66
C ARG A 44 8.87 3.47 19.91
N ILE A 45 7.89 3.86 19.11
CA ILE A 45 7.04 2.95 18.35
C ILE A 45 7.38 3.05 16.87
N ASP A 46 7.86 1.96 16.26
CA ASP A 46 7.97 1.80 14.81
C ASP A 46 6.58 1.48 14.24
N VAL A 47 6.01 2.40 13.47
CA VAL A 47 4.70 2.19 12.84
C VAL A 47 4.92 1.56 11.48
N ARG A 48 4.29 0.39 11.26
CA ARG A 48 4.46 -0.41 10.06
C ARG A 48 3.11 -0.80 9.46
N CYS A 49 3.10 -1.11 8.17
CA CYS A 49 1.90 -1.61 7.49
C CYS A 49 2.28 -2.53 6.33
N LEU A 50 1.55 -3.62 6.14
CA LEU A 50 1.65 -4.44 4.93
C LEU A 50 0.75 -3.81 3.87
N ASN A 51 1.29 -2.97 2.98
CA ASN A 51 0.47 -2.20 2.04
C ASN A 51 1.05 -2.11 0.61
N GLY A 52 2.12 -2.87 0.35
CA GLY A 52 2.79 -2.90 -0.96
C GLY A 52 3.84 -1.81 -1.18
N GLY A 53 4.12 -0.95 -0.21
CA GLY A 53 5.24 0.00 -0.31
C GLY A 53 6.62 -0.70 -0.37
N ALA A 54 6.73 -1.86 0.27
CA ALA A 54 7.82 -2.82 0.11
C ALA A 54 7.26 -4.12 -0.46
N HIS A 55 7.99 -4.73 -1.39
CA HIS A 55 7.53 -5.94 -2.08
C HIS A 55 7.66 -7.21 -1.21
N ASP A 56 8.63 -7.20 -0.28
CA ASP A 56 9.09 -8.38 0.45
C ASP A 56 8.79 -8.36 1.96
N ARG A 57 8.22 -7.27 2.48
CA ARG A 57 8.00 -7.07 3.92
C ARG A 57 6.96 -5.99 4.22
N SER A 58 6.64 -5.80 5.50
CA SER A 58 5.89 -4.61 5.92
C SER A 58 6.68 -3.32 5.65
N SER A 59 5.99 -2.28 5.20
CA SER A 59 6.54 -0.95 4.98
C SER A 59 6.59 -0.16 6.29
N ALA A 60 7.65 0.61 6.49
CA ALA A 60 7.72 1.56 7.60
C ALA A 60 6.93 2.83 7.23
N LEU A 61 5.97 3.21 8.08
CA LEU A 61 5.23 4.47 7.97
C LEU A 61 5.93 5.61 8.74
N GLY A 62 6.72 5.26 9.77
CA GLY A 62 7.57 6.16 10.52
C GLY A 62 7.73 5.73 11.98
N VAL A 63 8.17 6.66 12.83
CA VAL A 63 8.45 6.42 14.25
C VAL A 63 7.72 7.46 15.08
N ALA A 64 7.12 7.04 16.19
CA ALA A 64 6.40 7.91 17.12
C ALA A 64 6.95 7.76 18.55
N ASP A 65 6.88 8.84 19.33
CA ASP A 65 7.35 8.86 20.72
C ASP A 65 6.26 8.45 21.71
N SER A 66 4.99 8.41 21.26
CA SER A 66 3.86 7.95 22.06
C SER A 66 2.88 7.11 21.24
N TYR A 67 2.00 6.37 21.93
CA TYR A 67 0.98 5.54 21.27
C TYR A 67 -0.06 6.38 20.51
N ASP A 68 -0.45 7.53 21.03
CA ASP A 68 -1.40 8.42 20.36
C ASP A 68 -0.80 9.00 19.07
N GLU A 69 0.47 9.41 19.11
CA GLU A 69 1.21 9.81 17.92
C GLU A 69 1.36 8.66 16.92
N ALA A 70 1.61 7.43 17.39
CA ALA A 70 1.70 6.26 16.53
C ALA A 70 0.38 6.01 15.77
N CYS A 71 -0.76 6.15 16.46
CA CYS A 71 -2.08 6.00 15.85
C CYS A 71 -2.35 7.10 14.82
N ALA A 72 -2.02 8.36 15.13
CA ALA A 72 -2.18 9.47 14.20
C ALA A 72 -1.30 9.32 12.95
N LEU A 73 -0.03 8.92 13.15
CA LEU A 73 0.92 8.67 12.08
C LEU A 73 0.46 7.52 11.17
N ALA A 74 -0.06 6.44 11.77
CA ALA A 74 -0.60 5.30 11.03
C ALA A 74 -1.77 5.73 10.12
N GLU A 75 -2.75 6.46 10.68
CA GLU A 75 -3.90 6.94 9.93
C GLU A 75 -3.48 7.83 8.76
N GLU A 76 -2.64 8.84 9.02
CA GLU A 76 -2.21 9.81 8.01
C GLU A 76 -1.42 9.13 6.87
N LYS A 77 -0.39 8.36 7.22
CA LYS A 77 0.53 7.78 6.23
C LYS A 77 -0.15 6.67 5.43
N GLN A 78 -0.98 5.85 6.08
CA GLN A 78 -1.73 4.81 5.39
C GLN A 78 -2.78 5.41 4.46
N ALA A 79 -3.55 6.40 4.90
CA ALA A 79 -4.55 7.06 4.04
C ALA A 79 -3.90 7.72 2.82
N ASN A 80 -2.76 8.39 3.02
CA ASN A 80 -1.98 8.99 1.93
C ASN A 80 -1.43 7.95 0.96
N TRP A 81 -1.00 6.79 1.45
CA TRP A 81 -0.53 5.69 0.61
C TRP A 81 -1.67 5.10 -0.24
N VAL A 82 -2.80 4.78 0.39
CA VAL A 82 -3.99 4.25 -0.31
C VAL A 82 -4.45 5.23 -1.38
N ARG A 83 -4.56 6.52 -1.05
CA ARG A 83 -4.96 7.56 -2.01
C ARG A 83 -4.05 7.62 -3.23
N GLN A 84 -2.74 7.44 -3.05
CA GLN A 84 -1.76 7.42 -4.15
C GLN A 84 -1.86 6.12 -4.96
N ARG A 85 -1.96 4.97 -4.29
CA ARG A 85 -2.06 3.64 -4.92
C ARG A 85 -3.34 3.48 -5.74
N GLU A 86 -4.42 4.15 -5.35
CA GLU A 86 -5.69 4.17 -6.07
C GLU A 86 -5.67 5.03 -7.34
N GLN A 87 -4.68 5.93 -7.50
CA GLN A 87 -4.61 6.79 -8.69
C GLN A 87 -4.33 5.95 -9.94
N PRO A 88 -5.12 6.14 -11.01
CA PRO A 88 -4.80 5.58 -12.30
C PRO A 88 -3.47 6.11 -12.84
N ILE A 89 -2.70 5.22 -13.44
CA ILE A 89 -1.46 5.58 -14.14
C ILE A 89 -1.66 5.36 -15.65
N PRO A 90 -1.10 6.24 -16.50
CA PRO A 90 -1.01 5.96 -17.91
C PRO A 90 -0.04 4.80 -18.15
N SER A 91 -0.43 3.85 -19.00
CA SER A 91 0.38 2.73 -19.45
C SER A 91 0.34 2.66 -20.98
N CYS A 92 1.47 2.34 -21.62
CA CYS A 92 1.52 2.16 -23.07
C CYS A 92 1.46 0.67 -23.40
N ARG A 93 0.45 0.25 -24.18
CA ARG A 93 0.31 -1.12 -24.69
C ARG A 93 0.00 -1.08 -26.17
N ASP A 94 0.77 -1.81 -26.97
CA ASP A 94 0.57 -1.93 -28.42
C ASP A 94 0.42 -0.57 -29.13
N GLY A 95 1.20 0.44 -28.70
CA GLY A 95 1.18 1.79 -29.28
C GLY A 95 0.00 2.67 -28.86
N LYS A 96 -0.86 2.20 -27.95
CA LYS A 96 -1.96 2.97 -27.36
C LYS A 96 -1.65 3.36 -25.92
N ILE A 97 -2.07 4.56 -25.52
CA ILE A 97 -2.04 4.97 -24.11
C ILE A 97 -3.34 4.50 -23.48
N ILE A 98 -3.25 3.70 -22.42
CA ILE A 98 -4.40 3.26 -21.63
C ILE A 98 -4.26 3.75 -20.20
N MET A 99 -5.37 4.11 -19.57
CA MET A 99 -5.41 4.42 -18.14
C MET A 99 -5.65 3.14 -17.37
N VAL A 100 -4.70 2.75 -16.52
CA VAL A 100 -4.79 1.54 -15.70
C VAL A 100 -4.73 1.90 -14.23
N ARG A 101 -5.54 1.23 -13.41
CA ARG A 101 -5.34 1.20 -11.97
C ARG A 101 -4.60 -0.08 -11.62
N GLN A 102 -3.43 0.07 -11.01
CA GLN A 102 -2.63 -1.06 -10.54
C GLN A 102 -3.40 -1.87 -9.48
N PRO A 103 -3.07 -3.17 -9.31
CA PRO A 103 -3.64 -3.99 -8.25
C PRO A 103 -3.51 -3.30 -6.89
N GLN A 104 -4.59 -3.25 -6.10
CA GLN A 104 -4.52 -2.69 -4.74
C GLN A 104 -3.95 -3.70 -3.76
N ARG A 105 -4.01 -4.98 -4.11
CA ARG A 105 -3.45 -6.11 -3.38
C ARG A 105 -2.70 -7.08 -4.29
N PRO A 106 -1.80 -7.92 -3.74
CA PRO A 106 -1.08 -8.94 -4.50
C PRO A 106 -2.00 -10.01 -5.11
N ASP A 107 -3.15 -10.28 -4.49
CA ASP A 107 -4.15 -11.24 -4.96
C ASP A 107 -5.20 -10.63 -5.90
N GLU A 108 -5.00 -9.40 -6.35
CA GLU A 108 -5.87 -8.68 -7.28
C GLU A 108 -5.22 -8.49 -8.66
N GLN A 109 -6.06 -8.24 -9.66
CA GLN A 109 -5.61 -7.90 -11.02
C GLN A 109 -5.73 -6.40 -11.24
N GLU A 110 -4.91 -5.90 -12.17
CA GLU A 110 -5.05 -4.53 -12.66
C GLU A 110 -6.42 -4.30 -13.31
N VAL A 111 -6.88 -3.06 -13.27
CA VAL A 111 -8.15 -2.65 -13.90
C VAL A 111 -7.87 -1.62 -14.98
N ILE A 112 -8.29 -1.91 -16.21
CA ILE A 112 -8.23 -0.97 -17.33
C ILE A 112 -9.45 -0.05 -17.23
N LEU A 113 -9.21 1.26 -17.14
CA LEU A 113 -10.25 2.28 -17.00
C LEU A 113 -10.66 2.92 -18.33
N GLY A 114 -9.79 2.86 -19.35
CA GLY A 114 -10.09 3.34 -20.69
C GLY A 114 -8.85 3.47 -21.57
N GLU A 115 -9.07 3.56 -22.87
CA GLU A 115 -8.03 3.88 -23.86
C GLU A 115 -8.07 5.37 -24.18
N TYR A 116 -6.91 6.02 -24.22
CA TYR A 116 -6.71 7.33 -24.82
C TYR A 116 -6.05 7.14 -26.18
N GLN A 117 -6.79 7.43 -27.25
CA GLN A 117 -6.19 7.65 -28.56
C GLN A 117 -5.95 9.15 -28.68
N PRO A 118 -4.69 9.63 -28.79
CA PRO A 118 -4.48 11.00 -29.23
C PRO A 118 -5.16 11.12 -30.61
N GLU A 119 -6.12 12.04 -30.72
CA GLU A 119 -6.79 12.33 -31.98
C GLU A 119 -5.70 12.58 -33.02
N GLN A 120 -5.69 11.80 -34.10
CA GLN A 120 -4.86 12.14 -35.24
C GLN A 120 -5.31 13.53 -35.68
N GLU A 121 -4.42 14.52 -35.59
CA GLU A 121 -4.62 15.82 -36.23
C GLU A 121 -5.06 15.55 -37.65
N SER A 122 -6.36 15.76 -37.91
CA SER A 122 -6.89 15.83 -39.25
C SER A 122 -6.14 16.98 -39.91
N SER A 123 -5.15 16.64 -40.74
CA SER A 123 -4.58 17.52 -41.75
C SER A 123 -5.75 18.01 -42.60
N GLY A 124 -6.31 19.15 -42.20
CA GLY A 124 -7.26 19.92 -42.99
C GLY A 124 -6.47 20.56 -44.12
N ALA A 125 -6.95 20.25 -45.33
CA ALA A 125 -6.48 20.65 -46.65
C ALA A 125 -6.15 22.14 -46.83
#